data_AF-A0A7S1H8K5-F1
#
_entry.id   AF-A0A7S1H8K5-F1
#
_cell.length_a   1.000
_cell.length_b   1.000
_cell.length_c   1.000
_cell.angle_alpha   90.00
_cell.angle_beta   90.00
_cell.angle_gamma   90.00
#
_symmetry.space_group_name_H-M   'P 1'
#
loop_
_entity.id
_entity.type
_entity.pdbx_description
1 polymer ?
#
loop_
_entity_poly.entity_id
_entity_poly.type
_entity_poly.pdbx_seq_one_letter_code
_entity_poly.pdbx_strand_id
1 'polypeptide(L)'
;MPVTIFSMEMGQQQLVTRMVGSQGRVDQTKMRTGQLSDDDWSRVAEAVDKLGKARIAIDESPGLSPGEVRARARRQARVSGKPGLIVIDYLQLMAGGDAASDENRATVLGDISRGLKGLAKELQCPVLALSQLNRAVEQRN
;
A
#
# COMPACT_ATOMS: atom_id res chain seq x y z
N MET A 1 3.22 -16.37 -3.35
CA MET A 1 4.21 -15.73 -2.44
C MET A 1 3.49 -14.69 -1.59
N PRO A 2 3.89 -14.45 -0.32
CA PRO A 2 3.25 -13.46 0.54
C PRO A 2 3.43 -12.02 0.03
N VAL A 3 2.42 -11.18 0.17
CA VAL A 3 2.48 -9.74 -0.13
C VAL A 3 2.24 -8.97 1.17
N THR A 4 3.05 -7.95 1.44
CA THR A 4 2.82 -7.04 2.58
C THR A 4 2.53 -5.64 2.06
N ILE A 5 1.43 -5.05 2.50
CA ILE A 5 0.99 -3.70 2.13
C ILE A 5 1.05 -2.84 3.37
N PHE A 6 1.82 -1.77 3.33
CA PHE A 6 1.82 -0.69 4.32
C PHE A 6 0.96 0.45 3.78
N SER A 7 -0.20 0.65 4.39
CA SER A 7 -1.18 1.65 4.00
C SER A 7 -1.26 2.73 5.06
N MET A 8 -0.74 3.91 4.75
CA MET A 8 -0.64 5.01 5.71
C MET A 8 -1.74 6.06 5.52
N GLU A 9 -2.42 6.04 4.37
CA GLU A 9 -3.56 6.93 4.07
C GLU A 9 -4.91 6.22 4.26
N MET A 10 -5.00 4.96 3.82
CA MET A 10 -6.26 4.23 3.77
C MET A 10 -6.34 3.13 4.83
N GLY A 11 -7.54 2.97 5.40
CA GLY A 11 -7.84 1.81 6.25
C GLY A 11 -7.94 0.50 5.45
N GLN A 12 -7.69 -0.61 6.12
CA GLN A 12 -7.71 -1.97 5.58
C GLN A 12 -9.04 -2.28 4.90
N GLN A 13 -10.18 -1.91 5.51
CA GLN A 13 -11.51 -2.17 4.94
C GLN A 13 -11.68 -1.51 3.57
N GLN A 14 -11.22 -0.26 3.41
CA GLN A 14 -11.33 0.45 2.14
C GLN A 14 -10.45 -0.22 1.07
N LEU A 15 -9.23 -0.60 1.42
CA LEU A 15 -8.34 -1.32 0.52
C LEU A 15 -8.92 -2.67 0.09
N VAL A 16 -9.44 -3.47 1.03
CA VAL A 16 -10.05 -4.77 0.73
C VAL A 16 -11.26 -4.60 -0.19
N THR A 17 -12.14 -3.64 0.08
CA THR A 17 -13.30 -3.36 -0.79
C THR A 17 -12.87 -3.02 -2.22
N ARG A 18 -11.79 -2.23 -2.39
CA ARG A 18 -11.24 -1.94 -3.72
C ARG A 18 -10.65 -3.19 -4.39
N MET A 19 -9.94 -4.03 -3.64
CA MET A 19 -9.40 -5.30 -4.16
C MET A 19 -10.51 -6.25 -4.62
N VAL A 20 -11.57 -6.41 -3.81
CA VAL A 20 -12.73 -7.25 -4.15
C VAL A 20 -13.47 -6.70 -5.36
N GLY A 21 -13.77 -5.40 -5.40
CA GLY A 21 -14.43 -4.77 -6.54
C GLY A 21 -13.61 -4.92 -7.83
N SER A 22 -12.29 -4.74 -7.76
CA SER A 22 -11.38 -4.94 -8.89
C SER A 22 -11.35 -6.40 -9.36
N GLN A 23 -11.21 -7.35 -8.44
CA GLN A 23 -11.13 -8.77 -8.73
C GLN A 23 -12.44 -9.34 -9.28
N GLY A 24 -13.58 -8.95 -8.70
CA GLY A 24 -14.91 -9.33 -9.15
C GLY A 24 -15.42 -8.52 -10.34
N ARG A 25 -14.69 -7.48 -10.76
CA ARG A 25 -15.09 -6.48 -11.77
C ARG A 25 -16.45 -5.83 -11.46
N VAL A 26 -16.72 -5.57 -10.18
CA VAL A 26 -17.96 -4.95 -9.70
C VAL A 26 -17.76 -3.45 -9.53
N ASP A 27 -18.79 -2.69 -9.89
CA ASP A 27 -18.77 -1.23 -9.78
C ASP A 27 -18.49 -0.79 -8.32
N GLN A 28 -17.52 0.11 -8.15
CA GLN A 28 -17.04 0.51 -6.83
C GLN A 28 -18.07 1.36 -6.06
N THR A 29 -18.96 2.07 -6.76
CA THR A 29 -20.08 2.78 -6.15
C THR A 29 -21.08 1.79 -5.59
N LYS A 30 -21.46 0.76 -6.36
CA LYS A 30 -22.35 -0.31 -5.88
C LYS A 30 -21.75 -1.05 -4.67
N MET A 31 -20.46 -1.36 -4.71
CA MET A 31 -19.74 -1.96 -3.58
C MET A 31 -19.81 -1.09 -2.32
N ARG A 32 -19.76 0.23 -2.46
CA ARG A 32 -19.82 1.19 -1.34
C ARG A 32 -21.25 1.42 -0.83
N THR A 33 -22.25 1.43 -1.72
CA THR A 33 -23.66 1.68 -1.36
C THR A 33 -24.41 0.41 -0.95
N GLY A 34 -23.83 -0.77 -1.19
CA GLY A 34 -24.50 -2.06 -0.97
C GLY A 34 -25.58 -2.39 -1.99
N GLN A 35 -25.72 -1.59 -3.06
CA GLN A 35 -26.71 -1.78 -4.12
C GLN A 35 -26.21 -2.79 -5.16
N LEU A 36 -26.00 -4.02 -4.71
CA LEU A 36 -25.51 -5.13 -5.52
C LEU A 36 -26.70 -5.93 -6.05
N SER A 37 -26.66 -6.26 -7.35
CA SER A 37 -27.55 -7.26 -7.93
C SER A 37 -27.14 -8.67 -7.48
N ASP A 38 -27.97 -9.68 -7.73
CA ASP A 38 -27.65 -11.07 -7.42
C ASP A 38 -26.39 -11.56 -8.18
N ASP A 39 -26.18 -11.11 -9.42
CA ASP A 39 -24.95 -11.38 -10.18
C ASP A 39 -23.72 -10.72 -9.54
N ASP A 40 -23.86 -9.45 -9.14
CA ASP A 40 -22.78 -8.73 -8.45
C ASP A 40 -22.40 -9.46 -7.14
N TRP A 41 -23.39 -9.95 -6.38
CA TRP A 41 -23.17 -10.73 -5.16
C TRP A 41 -22.40 -12.03 -5.41
N SER A 42 -22.75 -12.77 -6.46
CA SER A 42 -22.04 -13.98 -6.86
C SER A 42 -20.56 -13.70 -7.16
N ARG A 43 -20.29 -12.62 -7.91
CA ARG A 43 -18.92 -12.21 -8.29
C ARG A 43 -18.11 -11.69 -7.09
N VAL A 44 -18.77 -10.99 -6.17
CA VAL A 44 -18.15 -10.56 -4.90
C VAL A 44 -17.77 -11.77 -4.07
N ALA A 45 -18.65 -12.75 -3.91
CA ALA A 45 -18.37 -13.95 -3.14
C ALA A 45 -17.17 -14.73 -3.70
N GLU A 46 -17.10 -14.89 -5.02
CA GLU A 46 -15.96 -15.52 -5.70
C GLU A 46 -14.66 -14.73 -5.51
N ALA A 47 -14.72 -13.40 -5.61
CA ALA A 47 -13.57 -12.52 -5.38
C ALA A 47 -13.07 -12.59 -3.94
N VAL A 48 -13.97 -12.65 -2.95
CA VAL A 48 -13.63 -12.80 -1.52
C VAL A 48 -12.97 -14.16 -1.27
N ASP A 49 -13.48 -15.25 -1.83
CA ASP A 49 -12.87 -16.58 -1.69
C ASP A 49 -11.44 -16.60 -2.28
N LYS A 50 -11.27 -16.04 -3.48
CA LYS A 50 -9.94 -15.89 -4.10
C LYS A 50 -9.00 -15.04 -3.25
N LEU A 51 -9.49 -13.91 -2.72
CA LEU A 51 -8.68 -13.00 -1.92
C LEU A 51 -8.34 -13.61 -0.55
N GLY A 52 -9.24 -14.37 0.07
CA GLY A 52 -9.00 -15.07 1.33
C GLY A 52 -7.94 -16.17 1.23
N LYS A 53 -7.78 -16.76 0.04
CA LYS A 53 -6.68 -17.70 -0.29
C LYS A 53 -5.37 -16.97 -0.60
N ALA A 54 -5.40 -15.67 -0.87
CA ALA A 54 -4.21 -14.88 -1.12
C ALA A 54 -3.47 -14.58 0.19
N ARG A 55 -2.14 -14.71 0.16
CA ARG A 55 -1.28 -14.45 1.34
C ARG A 55 -0.95 -12.96 1.44
N ILE A 56 -1.95 -12.12 1.64
CA ILE A 56 -1.81 -10.66 1.73
C ILE A 56 -1.91 -10.22 3.20
N ALA A 57 -0.92 -9.48 3.66
CA ALA A 57 -0.94 -8.80 4.95
C ALA A 57 -1.03 -7.30 4.73
N ILE A 58 -1.94 -6.64 5.45
CA ILE A 58 -2.14 -5.19 5.39
C ILE A 58 -1.82 -4.62 6.77
N ASP A 59 -0.93 -3.65 6.81
CA ASP A 59 -0.65 -2.83 7.99
C ASP A 59 -1.17 -1.42 7.69
N GLU A 60 -2.24 -1.01 8.37
CA GLU A 60 -2.91 0.29 8.20
C GLU A 60 -2.38 1.37 9.14
N SER A 61 -1.21 1.15 9.75
CA SER A 61 -0.65 2.11 10.70
C SER A 61 -0.21 3.40 9.99
N PRO A 62 -0.67 4.58 10.44
CA PRO A 62 -0.32 5.85 9.81
C PRO A 62 1.12 6.27 10.15
N GLY A 63 1.71 7.09 9.27
CA GLY A 63 2.93 7.85 9.58
C GLY A 63 4.19 7.02 9.87
N LEU A 64 4.31 5.80 9.34
CA LEU A 64 5.46 4.95 9.62
C LEU A 64 6.75 5.53 9.01
N SER A 65 7.80 5.61 9.81
CA SER A 65 9.15 5.90 9.32
C SER A 65 9.74 4.71 8.52
N PRO A 66 10.78 4.94 7.70
CA PRO A 66 11.46 3.85 6.97
C PRO A 66 12.03 2.75 7.89
N GLY A 67 12.47 3.14 9.09
CA GLY A 67 12.96 2.21 10.10
C GLY A 67 11.86 1.30 10.64
N GLU A 68 10.67 1.86 10.90
CA GLU A 68 9.51 1.09 11.36
C GLU A 68 8.99 0.15 10.28
N VAL A 69 8.87 0.62 9.03
CA VAL A 69 8.51 -0.24 7.89
C VAL A 69 9.48 -1.41 7.79
N ARG A 70 10.79 -1.17 7.91
CA ARG A 70 11.81 -2.23 7.89
C ARG A 70 11.63 -3.23 9.04
N ALA A 71 11.45 -2.74 10.27
CA ALA A 71 11.27 -3.60 11.44
C ALA A 71 10.02 -4.49 11.31
N ARG A 72 8.90 -3.91 10.86
CA ARG A 72 7.64 -4.62 10.67
C ARG A 72 7.69 -5.60 9.50
N ALA A 73 8.30 -5.22 8.37
CA ALA A 73 8.50 -6.12 7.24
C ALA A 73 9.35 -7.34 7.61
N ARG A 74 10.42 -7.16 8.41
CA ARG A 74 11.21 -8.28 8.95
C ARG A 74 10.38 -9.19 9.84
N ARG A 75 9.59 -8.61 10.76
CA ARG A 75 8.68 -9.38 11.62
C ARG A 75 7.70 -10.19 10.79
N GLN A 76 7.09 -9.56 9.78
CA GLN A 76 6.15 -10.23 8.89
C GLN A 76 6.82 -11.35 8.09
N ALA A 77 8.05 -11.14 7.60
CA ALA A 77 8.82 -12.16 6.90
C ALA A 77 9.16 -13.37 7.77
N ARG A 78 9.36 -13.17 9.09
CA ARG A 78 9.57 -14.27 10.05
C ARG A 78 8.31 -15.10 10.29
N VAL A 79 7.14 -14.45 10.36
CA VAL A 79 5.86 -15.12 10.62
C VAL A 79 5.31 -15.80 9.36
N SER A 80 5.38 -15.11 8.21
CA SER A 80 4.73 -15.55 6.97
C SER A 80 5.70 -16.11 5.92
N GLY A 81 7.01 -16.11 6.20
CA GLY A 81 8.05 -16.43 5.23
C GLY A 81 8.43 -15.25 4.35
N LYS A 82 9.44 -15.46 3.49
CA LYS A 82 10.00 -14.41 2.61
C LYS A 82 8.89 -13.74 1.77
N PRO A 83 8.74 -12.40 1.83
CA PRO A 83 7.76 -11.70 1.03
C PRO A 83 8.14 -11.78 -0.46
N GLY A 84 7.12 -11.86 -1.30
CA GLY A 84 7.24 -11.75 -2.75
C GLY A 84 7.06 -10.33 -3.26
N LEU A 85 6.39 -9.48 -2.48
CA LEU A 85 6.24 -8.06 -2.77
C LEU A 85 5.97 -7.30 -1.46
N ILE A 86 6.55 -6.11 -1.35
CA ILE A 86 6.21 -5.12 -0.33
C ILE A 86 5.65 -3.90 -1.07
N VAL A 87 4.47 -3.44 -0.68
CA VAL A 87 3.83 -2.22 -1.21
C VAL A 87 3.76 -1.19 -0.11
N ILE A 88 4.04 0.07 -0.43
CA ILE A 88 4.03 1.21 0.52
C ILE A 88 3.20 2.34 -0.09
N ASP A 89 2.13 2.73 0.59
CA ASP A 89 1.17 3.76 0.19
C ASP A 89 1.04 4.84 1.29
N TYR A 90 1.47 6.09 1.13
CA TYR A 90 2.40 6.66 0.13
C TYR A 90 3.54 7.39 0.85
N LEU A 91 4.69 7.54 0.20
CA LEU A 91 5.97 7.92 0.83
C LEU A 91 5.94 9.24 1.60
N GLN A 92 5.16 10.22 1.13
CA GLN A 92 5.16 11.56 1.73
C GLN A 92 4.54 11.61 3.13
N LEU A 93 3.80 10.58 3.53
CA LEU A 93 3.32 10.44 4.90
C LEU A 93 4.39 9.94 5.88
N MET A 94 5.51 9.39 5.36
CA MET A 94 6.62 8.91 6.18
C MET A 94 7.52 10.04 6.70
N ALA A 95 7.35 11.27 6.19
CA ALA A 95 8.24 12.40 6.41
C ALA A 95 7.94 13.23 7.68
N GLY A 96 6.80 13.02 8.35
CA GLY A 96 6.31 13.94 9.39
C GLY A 96 5.81 15.25 8.76
N GLY A 97 4.65 15.72 9.22
CA GLY A 97 3.90 16.82 8.59
C GLY A 97 4.63 18.16 8.50
N ASP A 98 4.33 18.88 7.41
CA ASP A 98 4.26 20.34 7.25
C ASP A 98 5.30 21.23 7.96
N ALA A 99 6.58 21.21 7.54
CA ALA A 99 7.53 22.29 7.87
C ALA A 99 8.80 22.37 7.00
N ALA A 100 8.89 21.66 5.88
CA ALA A 100 10.15 21.50 5.16
C ALA A 100 10.09 22.21 3.79
N SER A 101 11.03 23.12 3.53
CA SER A 101 11.25 23.69 2.20
C SER A 101 11.35 22.61 1.12
N ASP A 102 11.08 22.94 -0.15
CA ASP A 102 11.12 21.98 -1.27
C ASP A 102 12.45 21.20 -1.35
N GLU A 103 13.56 21.86 -1.02
CA GLU A 103 14.90 21.25 -0.94
C GLU A 103 15.01 20.20 0.19
N ASN A 104 14.40 20.50 1.34
CA ASN A 104 14.38 19.61 2.48
C ASN A 104 13.47 18.39 2.21
N ARG A 105 12.38 18.57 1.46
CA ARG A 105 11.51 17.46 1.00
C ARG A 105 12.21 16.51 0.02
N ALA A 106 12.97 17.04 -0.94
CA ALA A 106 13.76 16.22 -1.86
C ALA A 106 14.81 15.38 -1.13
N THR A 107 15.46 15.98 -0.13
CA THR A 107 16.43 15.30 0.74
C THR A 107 15.78 14.16 1.52
N VAL A 108 14.65 14.44 2.20
CA VAL A 108 13.89 13.43 2.95
C VAL A 108 13.42 12.30 2.05
N LEU A 109 12.91 12.59 0.85
CA LEU A 109 12.50 11.55 -0.10
C LEU A 109 13.70 10.70 -0.56
N GLY A 110 14.87 11.31 -0.71
CA GLY A 110 16.12 10.60 -0.99
C GLY A 110 16.50 9.63 0.12
N ASP A 111 16.38 10.05 1.39
CA ASP A 111 16.64 9.21 2.56
C ASP A 111 15.66 8.04 2.67
N ILE A 112 14.36 8.31 2.51
CA ILE A 112 13.32 7.28 2.48
C ILE A 112 13.64 6.27 1.37
N SER A 113 13.92 6.75 0.16
CA SER A 113 14.23 5.88 -0.99
C SER A 113 15.45 4.99 -0.74
N ARG A 114 16.51 5.53 -0.12
CA ARG A 114 17.70 4.76 0.28
C ARG A 114 17.35 3.69 1.32
N GLY A 115 16.56 4.05 2.33
CA GLY A 115 16.08 3.13 3.36
C GLY A 115 15.29 1.95 2.77
N LEU A 116 14.36 2.25 1.86
CA LEU A 116 13.56 1.25 1.15
C LEU A 116 14.40 0.38 0.21
N LYS A 117 15.41 0.95 -0.45
CA LYS A 117 16.36 0.15 -1.23
C LYS A 117 17.15 -0.82 -0.34
N GLY A 118 17.54 -0.37 0.86
CA GLY A 118 18.16 -1.22 1.87
C GLY A 118 17.25 -2.39 2.28
N LEU A 119 15.96 -2.10 2.55
CA LEU A 119 14.95 -3.11 2.83
C LEU A 119 14.80 -4.13 1.70
N ALA A 120 14.71 -3.66 0.46
CA ALA A 120 14.54 -4.52 -0.73
C ALA A 120 15.72 -5.49 -0.89
N LYS A 121 16.96 -4.99 -0.72
CA LYS A 121 18.17 -5.82 -0.78
C LYS A 121 18.21 -6.84 0.35
N GLU A 122 17.87 -6.42 1.55
CA GLU A 122 17.93 -7.26 2.73
C GLU A 122 16.92 -8.41 2.68
N LEU A 123 15.66 -8.12 2.38
CA LEU A 123 14.62 -9.13 2.27
C LEU A 123 14.63 -9.84 0.91
N GLN A 124 15.53 -9.42 -0.01
CA GLN A 124 15.63 -9.91 -1.38
C GLN A 124 14.24 -9.96 -2.06
N CYS A 125 13.49 -8.87 -1.92
CA CYS A 125 12.09 -8.75 -2.33
C CYS A 125 11.90 -7.40 -3.03
N PRO A 126 11.11 -7.33 -4.11
CA PRO A 126 10.73 -6.06 -4.70
C PRO A 126 9.93 -5.21 -3.71
N VAL A 127 10.21 -3.91 -3.72
CA VAL A 127 9.48 -2.88 -2.95
C VAL A 127 8.86 -1.92 -3.95
N LEU A 128 7.53 -1.84 -3.95
CA LEU A 128 6.74 -0.88 -4.72
C LEU A 128 6.34 0.25 -3.80
N ALA A 129 6.85 1.44 -4.05
CA ALA A 129 6.54 2.64 -3.27
C ALA A 129 5.71 3.62 -4.12
N LEU A 130 4.56 4.02 -3.60
CA LEU A 130 3.72 5.04 -4.23
C LEU A 130 4.22 6.42 -3.81
N SER A 131 4.48 7.28 -4.79
CA SER A 131 4.88 8.67 -4.59
C SER A 131 3.96 9.56 -5.40
N GLN A 132 3.33 10.53 -4.74
CA GLN A 132 2.61 11.60 -5.44
C GLN A 132 3.60 12.57 -6.12
N LEU A 133 3.21 13.16 -7.25
CA LEU A 133 3.99 14.21 -7.91
C LEU A 133 3.60 15.59 -7.37
N ASN A 134 4.51 16.55 -7.45
CA ASN A 134 4.20 17.93 -7.10
C ASN A 134 3.25 18.54 -8.16
N ARG A 135 2.23 19.30 -7.71
CA ARG A 135 1.26 19.98 -8.57
C ARG A 135 1.88 21.02 -9.50
N ALA A 136 3.12 21.44 -9.26
CA ALA A 136 3.89 22.30 -10.16
C ALA A 136 4.07 21.72 -11.58
N VAL A 137 3.89 20.40 -11.77
CA VAL A 137 3.85 19.77 -13.10
C VAL A 137 2.64 20.24 -13.92
N GLU A 138 1.53 20.63 -13.29
CA GLU A 138 0.31 21.10 -13.95
C GLU A 138 0.44 22.55 -14.46
N GLN A 139 1.39 23.33 -13.95
CA GLN A 139 1.66 24.72 -14.38
C GLN A 139 2.59 24.83 -15.59
N ARG A 140 3.03 23.71 -16.17
CA ARG A 140 3.95 23.71 -17.33
C ARG A 140 3.25 23.87 -18.69
N ASN A 141 1.96 24.20 -18.71
CA ASN A 141 1.16 24.44 -19.91
C ASN A 141 0.59 25.86 -19.91
#